data_AF-A0A8H6B099-F1
#
_entry.id   AF-A0A8H6B099-F1
#
_cell.length_a   1.000
_cell.length_b   1.000
_cell.length_c   1.000
_cell.angle_alpha   90.00
_cell.angle_beta   90.00
_cell.angle_gamma   90.00
#
_symmetry.space_group_name_H-M   'P 1'
#
loop_
_entity.id
_entity.type
_entity.pdbx_description
1 polymer ?
#
loop_
_entity_poly.entity_id
_entity_poly.type
_entity_poly.pdbx_seq_one_letter_code
_entity_poly.pdbx_strand_id
1 'polypeptide(L)'
;MQQSEIIYQRGVTKRREVRHHFPDRGFFPAKDEITFKETPWSIWDLVTPSYGCPWEMERLGRIGEGGWWICGISKFIQKKKPCVVYSFGIGNDSSFEAEILSRTKCEIWGYDQHVPGFNFGEEVTEEMRARAHFERNGANSATDDANRLVTIQDMMKRNGHDYIDILKTDIEYSEYNALSSLNGYTLPGGAGALTSPDPLKPEFPIGQILVEMHIFERQGITASVYLDWWESMEFRGLRALHREIDTVAPVYIAERARFEE
;
A
#
# COMPACT_ATOMS: atom_id res chain seq x y z
N MET A 1 9.71 -9.12 -18.28
CA MET A 1 8.57 -8.17 -18.30
C MET A 1 7.42 -8.70 -19.15
N GLN A 2 7.58 -8.93 -20.46
CA GLN A 2 6.47 -9.41 -21.32
C GLN A 2 5.81 -10.71 -20.83
N GLN A 3 6.61 -11.71 -20.42
CA GLN A 3 6.06 -12.96 -19.88
C GLN A 3 5.29 -12.75 -18.57
N SER A 4 5.81 -11.93 -17.65
CA SER A 4 5.12 -11.58 -16.40
C SER A 4 3.78 -10.92 -16.66
N GLU A 5 3.72 -10.03 -17.67
CA GLU A 5 2.48 -9.38 -18.07
C GLU A 5 1.45 -10.38 -18.61
N ILE A 6 1.87 -11.33 -19.46
CA ILE A 6 0.99 -12.39 -19.97
C ILE A 6 0.43 -13.23 -18.82
N ILE A 7 1.26 -13.60 -17.85
CA ILE A 7 0.83 -14.37 -16.67
C ILE A 7 -0.17 -13.57 -15.85
N TYR A 8 0.11 -12.30 -15.59
CA TYR A 8 -0.77 -11.42 -14.83
C TYR A 8 -2.14 -11.26 -15.49
N GLN A 9 -2.18 -11.00 -16.80
CA GLN A 9 -3.45 -10.84 -17.55
C GLN A 9 -4.28 -12.13 -17.57
N ARG A 10 -3.65 -13.31 -17.53
CA ARG A 10 -4.39 -14.58 -17.32
C ARG A 10 -5.05 -14.63 -15.95
N GLY A 11 -4.37 -14.13 -14.92
CA GLY A 11 -4.94 -13.97 -13.57
C GLY A 11 -6.15 -13.03 -13.55
N VAL A 12 -6.01 -11.85 -14.17
CA VAL A 12 -7.11 -10.88 -14.34
C VAL A 12 -8.32 -11.49 -15.05
N THR A 13 -8.08 -12.25 -16.12
CA THR A 13 -9.15 -12.94 -16.86
C THR A 13 -9.89 -13.94 -15.98
N LYS A 14 -9.15 -14.81 -15.25
CA LYS A 14 -9.74 -15.76 -14.30
C LYS A 14 -10.52 -15.07 -13.18
N ARG A 15 -10.01 -13.96 -12.64
CA ARG A 15 -10.74 -13.14 -11.65
C ARG A 15 -12.09 -12.69 -12.22
N ARG A 16 -12.10 -12.12 -13.43
CA ARG A 16 -13.34 -11.65 -14.07
C ARG A 16 -14.33 -12.80 -14.33
N GLU A 17 -13.84 -13.98 -14.72
CA GLU A 17 -14.66 -15.18 -14.84
C GLU A 17 -15.29 -15.57 -13.49
N VAL A 18 -14.52 -15.57 -12.39
CA VAL A 18 -15.06 -15.85 -11.05
C VAL A 18 -16.10 -14.80 -10.65
N ARG A 19 -15.82 -13.50 -10.85
CA ARG A 19 -16.78 -12.41 -10.58
C ARG A 19 -18.08 -12.58 -11.36
N HIS A 20 -18.01 -13.02 -12.61
CA HIS A 20 -19.17 -13.24 -13.45
C HIS A 20 -20.05 -14.40 -12.94
N HIS A 21 -19.44 -15.52 -12.55
CA HIS A 21 -20.19 -16.70 -12.06
C HIS A 21 -20.66 -16.56 -10.61
N PHE A 22 -19.95 -15.76 -9.80
CA PHE A 22 -20.20 -15.59 -8.38
C PHE A 22 -20.27 -14.11 -8.01
N PRO A 23 -21.31 -13.38 -8.47
CA PRO A 23 -21.48 -11.98 -8.10
C PRO A 23 -21.73 -11.85 -6.60
N ASP A 24 -21.13 -10.83 -5.98
CA ASP A 24 -21.45 -10.34 -4.63
C ASP A 24 -21.38 -11.37 -3.49
N ARG A 25 -20.38 -12.26 -3.50
CA ARG A 25 -20.18 -13.27 -2.43
C ARG A 25 -19.41 -12.75 -1.19
N GLY A 26 -19.11 -11.46 -1.11
CA GLY A 26 -18.33 -10.87 -0.01
C GLY A 26 -16.83 -11.25 -0.06
N PHE A 27 -16.06 -10.80 0.95
CA PHE A 27 -14.60 -10.99 0.95
C PHE A 27 -14.14 -12.42 1.26
N PHE A 28 -14.89 -13.14 2.09
CA PHE A 28 -14.58 -14.50 2.55
C PHE A 28 -15.85 -15.35 2.46
N PRO A 29 -16.20 -15.81 1.25
CA PRO A 29 -17.49 -16.43 0.97
C PRO A 29 -17.64 -17.83 1.59
N ALA A 30 -16.55 -18.59 1.70
CA ALA A 30 -16.54 -19.87 2.39
C ALA A 30 -16.51 -19.65 3.92
N LYS A 31 -17.52 -20.18 4.62
CA LYS A 31 -17.65 -20.15 6.08
C LYS A 31 -17.68 -21.53 6.73
N ASP A 32 -17.89 -22.56 5.93
CA ASP A 32 -18.00 -23.96 6.33
C ASP A 32 -17.61 -24.89 5.16
N GLU A 33 -17.63 -26.21 5.38
CA GLU A 33 -17.26 -27.20 4.37
C GLU A 33 -18.17 -27.18 3.13
N ILE A 34 -19.44 -26.79 3.30
CA ILE A 34 -20.43 -26.76 2.20
C ILE A 34 -20.12 -25.58 1.29
N THR A 35 -20.04 -24.37 1.86
CA THR A 35 -19.71 -23.14 1.15
C THR A 35 -18.29 -23.16 0.58
N PHE A 36 -17.34 -23.85 1.22
CA PHE A 36 -16.01 -24.06 0.65
C PHE A 36 -16.04 -24.84 -0.66
N LYS A 37 -16.92 -25.84 -0.82
CA LYS A 37 -17.03 -26.59 -2.07
C LYS A 37 -17.55 -25.72 -3.22
N GLU A 38 -18.32 -24.67 -2.91
CA GLU A 38 -18.86 -23.74 -3.91
C GLU A 38 -17.87 -22.60 -4.23
N THR A 39 -17.27 -22.00 -3.20
CA THR A 39 -16.39 -20.83 -3.33
C THR A 39 -15.09 -21.06 -2.56
N PRO A 40 -14.16 -21.92 -3.05
CA PRO A 40 -12.91 -22.26 -2.40
C PRO A 40 -11.85 -21.15 -2.58
N TRP A 41 -12.23 -19.90 -2.36
CA TRP A 41 -11.41 -18.72 -2.57
C TRP A 41 -11.86 -17.58 -1.66
N SER A 42 -10.95 -16.66 -1.41
CA SER A 42 -11.17 -15.38 -0.74
C SER A 42 -10.90 -14.22 -1.71
N ILE A 43 -11.16 -12.99 -1.27
CA ILE A 43 -10.81 -11.79 -2.02
C ILE A 43 -9.31 -11.75 -2.39
N TRP A 44 -8.45 -12.27 -1.52
CA TRP A 44 -7.00 -12.26 -1.73
C TRP A 44 -6.55 -13.22 -2.82
N ASP A 45 -7.31 -14.29 -3.09
CA ASP A 45 -7.04 -15.20 -4.21
C ASP A 45 -7.42 -14.55 -5.55
N LEU A 46 -8.42 -13.67 -5.54
CA LEU A 46 -8.83 -12.90 -6.73
C LEU A 46 -7.82 -11.82 -7.13
N VAL A 47 -6.99 -11.34 -6.19
CA VAL A 47 -5.94 -10.35 -6.44
C VAL A 47 -4.53 -10.94 -6.27
N THR A 48 -4.37 -12.23 -6.57
CA THR A 48 -3.11 -12.97 -6.37
C THR A 48 -1.92 -12.27 -7.04
N PRO A 49 -0.81 -12.03 -6.30
CA PRO A 49 0.42 -11.50 -6.87
C PRO A 49 1.02 -12.52 -7.83
N SER A 50 0.93 -12.22 -9.12
CA SER A 50 1.39 -13.12 -10.19
C SER A 50 2.38 -12.46 -11.15
N TYR A 51 2.73 -11.19 -10.88
CA TYR A 51 3.74 -10.49 -11.65
C TYR A 51 5.09 -10.61 -10.95
N GLY A 52 6.07 -11.24 -11.60
CA GLY A 52 7.42 -11.35 -11.05
C GLY A 52 8.13 -10.00 -11.00
N CYS A 53 8.67 -9.63 -9.84
CA CYS A 53 9.53 -8.46 -9.68
C CYS A 53 10.67 -8.50 -10.73
N PRO A 54 10.89 -7.43 -11.51
CA PRO A 54 11.93 -7.40 -12.53
C PRO A 54 13.36 -7.32 -11.96
N TRP A 55 13.49 -7.18 -10.65
CA TRP A 55 14.73 -7.11 -9.88
C TRP A 55 14.70 -8.10 -8.71
N GLU A 56 15.51 -7.88 -7.69
CA GLU A 56 15.48 -8.64 -6.45
C GLU A 56 14.29 -8.25 -5.56
N MET A 57 13.62 -9.26 -4.98
CA MET A 57 12.73 -9.07 -3.84
C MET A 57 13.57 -9.14 -2.57
N GLU A 58 13.43 -8.16 -1.68
CA GLU A 58 14.12 -8.13 -0.39
C GLU A 58 13.17 -7.65 0.70
N ARG A 59 13.22 -8.27 1.88
CA ARG A 59 12.46 -7.85 3.06
C ARG A 59 13.35 -6.97 3.92
N LEU A 60 12.94 -5.72 4.12
CA LEU A 60 13.67 -4.75 4.94
C LEU A 60 12.99 -4.56 6.30
N GLY A 61 13.76 -4.14 7.29
CA GLY A 61 13.31 -3.96 8.67
C GLY A 61 13.46 -5.24 9.50
N ARG A 62 12.92 -5.22 10.71
CA ARG A 62 13.07 -6.32 11.67
C ARG A 62 12.48 -7.64 11.16
N ILE A 63 13.04 -8.74 11.66
CA ILE A 63 12.47 -10.08 11.46
C ILE A 63 11.20 -10.21 12.30
N GLY A 64 10.14 -10.78 11.71
CA GLY A 64 8.80 -10.82 12.30
C GLY A 64 7.96 -9.61 11.89
N GLU A 65 6.99 -9.23 12.72
CA GLU A 65 6.15 -8.05 12.52
C GLU A 65 6.96 -6.80 12.09
N GLY A 66 6.38 -5.90 11.30
CA GLY A 66 6.94 -4.58 10.97
C GLY A 66 8.01 -4.50 9.87
N GLY A 67 8.57 -5.62 9.41
CA GLY A 67 9.38 -5.64 8.19
C GLY A 67 8.54 -5.69 6.92
N TRP A 68 9.05 -5.16 5.80
CA TRP A 68 8.30 -5.01 4.54
C TRP A 68 9.10 -5.49 3.33
N TRP A 69 8.41 -6.18 2.42
CA TRP A 69 8.98 -6.61 1.15
C TRP A 69 8.99 -5.50 0.11
N ILE A 70 10.14 -5.27 -0.52
CA ILE A 70 10.30 -4.32 -1.62
C ILE A 70 10.92 -4.98 -2.84
N CYS A 71 10.66 -4.39 -4.01
CA CYS A 71 11.23 -4.82 -5.28
C CYS A 71 12.34 -3.86 -5.73
N GLY A 72 13.57 -4.35 -5.82
CA GLY A 72 14.69 -3.67 -6.45
C GLY A 72 15.40 -2.62 -5.59
N ILE A 73 15.70 -2.89 -4.32
CA ILE A 73 16.44 -1.96 -3.45
C ILE A 73 17.76 -1.49 -4.06
N SER A 74 18.44 -2.35 -4.82
CA SER A 74 19.66 -2.02 -5.55
C SER A 74 19.49 -0.82 -6.49
N LYS A 75 18.28 -0.60 -7.02
CA LYS A 75 17.96 0.55 -7.88
C LYS A 75 17.91 1.85 -7.11
N PHE A 76 17.44 1.84 -5.86
CA PHE A 76 17.46 3.01 -4.99
C PHE A 76 18.87 3.32 -4.48
N ILE A 77 19.67 2.28 -4.17
CA ILE A 77 21.08 2.43 -3.79
C ILE A 77 21.88 3.14 -4.90
N GLN A 78 21.64 2.76 -6.17
CA GLN A 78 22.35 3.31 -7.33
C GLN A 78 21.82 4.68 -7.80
N LYS A 79 20.69 5.16 -7.23
CA LYS A 79 20.04 6.39 -7.69
C LYS A 79 20.94 7.61 -7.44
N LYS A 80 21.09 8.46 -8.46
CA LYS A 80 21.92 9.67 -8.37
C LYS A 80 21.26 10.77 -7.53
N LYS A 81 19.94 10.92 -7.67
CA LYS A 81 19.12 11.86 -6.91
C LYS A 81 18.47 11.15 -5.72
N PRO A 82 18.22 11.84 -4.60
CA PRO A 82 17.40 11.32 -3.52
C PRO A 82 16.07 10.76 -4.05
N CYS A 83 15.66 9.61 -3.53
CA CYS A 83 14.35 9.05 -3.79
C CYS A 83 13.37 9.51 -2.70
N VAL A 84 12.07 9.58 -3.01
CA VAL A 84 11.04 10.06 -2.08
C VAL A 84 10.26 8.86 -1.53
N VAL A 85 10.34 8.63 -0.23
CA VAL A 85 9.60 7.55 0.45
C VAL A 85 8.57 8.18 1.37
N TYR A 86 7.32 7.75 1.24
CA TYR A 86 6.26 8.08 2.18
C TYR A 86 5.96 6.84 2.98
N SER A 87 6.01 6.95 4.31
CA SER A 87 5.73 5.84 5.21
C SER A 87 4.69 6.26 6.24
N PHE A 88 3.53 5.63 6.15
CA PHE A 88 2.43 5.84 7.07
C PHE A 88 2.32 4.67 8.05
N GLY A 89 1.98 4.98 9.31
CA GLY A 89 1.95 3.99 10.40
C GLY A 89 3.36 3.61 10.83
N ILE A 90 4.13 4.60 11.29
CA ILE A 90 5.48 4.36 11.80
C ILE A 90 5.42 3.63 13.16
N GLY A 91 4.39 3.89 13.97
CA GLY A 91 4.25 3.28 15.29
C GLY A 91 5.53 3.43 16.12
N ASN A 92 5.93 2.34 16.79
CA ASN A 92 7.15 2.28 17.59
C ASN A 92 8.32 1.60 16.88
N ASP A 93 8.12 1.11 15.64
CA ASP A 93 9.14 0.36 14.91
C ASP A 93 9.47 1.12 13.63
N SER A 94 10.68 1.70 13.60
CA SER A 94 11.18 2.40 12.42
C SER A 94 12.31 1.63 11.74
N SER A 95 12.40 0.32 11.94
CA SER A 95 13.47 -0.51 11.38
C SER A 95 13.46 -0.55 9.86
N PHE A 96 12.28 -0.55 9.23
CA PHE A 96 12.14 -0.46 7.77
C PHE A 96 12.71 0.86 7.24
N GLU A 97 12.30 1.98 7.84
CA GLU A 97 12.75 3.32 7.46
C GLU A 97 14.25 3.48 7.68
N ALA A 98 14.76 3.04 8.83
CA ALA A 98 16.18 3.05 9.16
C ALA A 98 17.01 2.23 8.17
N GLU A 99 16.52 1.08 7.73
CA GLU A 99 17.23 0.25 6.76
C GLU A 99 17.31 0.93 5.38
N ILE A 100 16.21 1.54 4.90
CA ILE A 100 16.23 2.35 3.68
C ILE A 100 17.22 3.52 3.82
N LEU A 101 17.17 4.25 4.94
CA LEU A 101 18.04 5.39 5.20
C LEU A 101 19.52 4.98 5.22
N SER A 102 19.86 3.83 5.80
CA SER A 102 21.26 3.37 5.91
C SER A 102 21.88 2.96 4.57
N ARG A 103 21.06 2.49 3.62
CA ARG A 103 21.55 1.91 2.36
C ARG A 103 21.44 2.86 1.17
N THR A 104 20.56 3.86 1.26
CA THR A 104 20.16 4.68 0.12
C THR A 104 20.33 6.17 0.39
N LYS A 105 20.20 6.97 -0.67
CA LYS A 105 20.13 8.44 -0.59
C LYS A 105 18.71 8.95 -0.42
N CYS A 106 17.74 8.09 -0.14
CA CYS A 106 16.34 8.48 -0.07
C CYS A 106 16.06 9.40 1.12
N GLU A 107 15.03 10.22 0.94
CA GLU A 107 14.40 10.98 2.01
C GLU A 107 13.07 10.31 2.35
N ILE A 108 12.81 10.20 3.65
CA ILE A 108 11.62 9.55 4.19
C ILE A 108 10.74 10.59 4.84
N TRP A 109 9.46 10.55 4.48
CA TRP A 109 8.38 11.34 5.07
C TRP A 109 7.49 10.38 5.85
N GLY A 110 7.67 10.37 7.17
CA GLY A 110 6.97 9.53 8.13
C GLY A 110 5.73 10.22 8.67
N TYR A 111 4.63 9.47 8.73
CA TYR A 111 3.32 9.97 9.13
C TYR A 111 2.64 9.03 10.12
N ASP A 112 2.29 9.53 11.29
CA ASP A 112 1.50 8.78 12.26
C ASP A 112 0.72 9.71 13.20
N GLN A 113 -0.61 9.61 13.17
CA GLN A 113 -1.50 10.46 13.97
C GLN A 113 -1.58 10.05 15.46
N HIS A 114 -1.25 8.80 15.79
CA HIS A 114 -1.51 8.20 17.10
C HIS A 114 -0.28 8.12 17.99
N VAL A 115 0.94 8.16 17.44
CA VAL A 115 2.15 8.08 18.28
C VAL A 115 2.32 9.29 19.20
N PRO A 116 2.77 9.07 20.46
CA PRO A 116 3.12 10.15 21.37
C PRO A 116 4.47 10.75 20.95
N GLY A 117 4.45 12.00 20.46
CA GLY A 117 5.66 12.72 20.05
C GLY A 117 5.78 12.89 18.53
N PHE A 118 6.88 13.51 18.11
CA PHE A 118 7.13 13.93 16.72
C PHE A 118 8.31 13.17 16.12
N ASN A 119 8.36 11.84 16.31
CA ASN A 119 9.58 11.11 16.01
C ASN A 119 9.36 9.68 15.53
N PHE A 120 10.26 9.25 14.63
CA PHE A 120 10.60 7.85 14.39
C PHE A 120 11.14 7.17 15.66
N GLY A 121 11.08 5.84 15.66
CA GLY A 121 11.67 4.96 16.66
C GLY A 121 13.18 5.08 16.77
N GLU A 122 13.75 4.37 17.75
CA GLU A 122 15.18 4.43 18.10
C GLU A 122 16.11 3.93 16.98
N GLU A 123 15.58 3.17 16.03
CA GLU A 123 16.32 2.67 14.87
C GLU A 123 16.78 3.82 13.94
N VAL A 124 16.07 4.94 13.92
CA VAL A 124 16.47 6.13 13.14
C VAL A 124 17.45 6.97 13.95
N THR A 125 18.74 6.73 13.69
CA THR A 125 19.87 7.39 14.36
C THR A 125 19.99 8.88 14.02
N GLU A 126 20.79 9.61 14.80
CA GLU A 126 21.00 11.05 14.60
C GLU A 126 21.53 11.40 13.20
N GLU A 127 22.42 10.56 12.64
CA GLU A 127 22.99 10.76 11.30
C GLU A 127 21.94 10.65 10.18
N MET A 128 20.84 9.94 10.43
CA MET A 128 19.76 9.75 9.46
C MET A 128 18.75 10.91 9.47
N ARG A 129 18.73 11.71 10.54
CA ARG A 129 17.72 12.75 10.82
C ARG A 129 17.58 13.78 9.72
N ALA A 130 18.68 14.13 9.06
CA ALA A 130 18.67 15.10 7.97
C ALA A 130 17.82 14.65 6.76
N ARG A 131 17.48 13.36 6.66
CA ARG A 131 16.66 12.78 5.59
C ARG A 131 15.38 12.11 6.11
N ALA A 132 15.08 12.23 7.39
CA ALA A 132 13.94 11.59 8.03
C ALA A 132 13.02 12.69 8.60
N HIS A 133 11.95 12.99 7.85
CA HIS A 133 10.97 14.03 8.16
C HIS A 133 9.75 13.39 8.78
N PHE A 134 9.25 13.90 9.90
CA PHE A 134 8.13 13.30 10.62
C PHE A 134 6.99 14.29 10.86
N GLU A 135 5.75 13.87 10.60
CA GLU A 135 4.55 14.62 10.91
C GLU A 135 3.51 13.76 11.66
N ARG A 136 2.81 14.38 12.62
CA ARG A 136 1.72 13.73 13.37
C ARG A 136 0.38 13.79 12.64
N ASN A 137 0.37 13.40 11.38
CA ASN A 137 -0.82 13.38 10.52
C ASN A 137 -1.11 11.95 10.05
N GLY A 138 -2.39 11.62 9.90
CA GLY A 138 -2.86 10.40 9.25
C GLY A 138 -3.26 10.68 7.81
N ALA A 139 -3.23 9.65 6.96
CA ALA A 139 -3.77 9.76 5.60
C ALA A 139 -5.24 9.33 5.56
N ASN A 140 -6.07 10.06 4.81
CA ASN A 140 -7.47 9.68 4.55
C ASN A 140 -7.93 10.25 3.20
N SER A 141 -9.21 10.05 2.87
CA SER A 141 -9.83 10.48 1.62
C SER A 141 -9.99 11.99 1.48
N ALA A 142 -10.07 12.72 2.59
CA ALA A 142 -10.18 14.17 2.64
C ALA A 142 -9.33 14.74 3.78
N THR A 143 -8.93 16.01 3.62
CA THR A 143 -8.19 16.74 4.65
C THR A 143 -9.15 17.26 5.72
N ASP A 144 -8.87 16.90 6.96
CA ASP A 144 -9.58 17.31 8.17
C ASP A 144 -8.53 17.62 9.25
N ASP A 145 -8.18 18.91 9.34
CA ASP A 145 -7.16 19.40 10.27
C ASP A 145 -7.54 19.15 11.74
N ALA A 146 -8.84 19.10 12.07
CA ALA A 146 -9.29 18.89 13.45
C ALA A 146 -8.93 17.48 13.95
N ASN A 147 -8.96 16.50 13.04
CA ASN A 147 -8.59 15.12 13.33
C ASN A 147 -7.17 14.76 12.86
N ARG A 148 -6.39 15.73 12.39
CA ARG A 148 -5.04 15.54 11.83
C ARG A 148 -5.01 14.54 10.68
N LEU A 149 -6.07 14.56 9.86
CA LEU A 149 -6.17 13.75 8.65
C LEU A 149 -5.86 14.62 7.43
N VAL A 150 -5.01 14.14 6.53
CA VAL A 150 -4.60 14.87 5.33
C VAL A 150 -4.59 13.91 4.15
N THR A 151 -4.96 14.39 2.97
CA THR A 151 -4.83 13.56 1.77
C THR A 151 -3.37 13.39 1.34
N ILE A 152 -3.03 12.27 0.71
CA ILE A 152 -1.64 12.04 0.24
C ILE A 152 -1.22 13.14 -0.75
N GLN A 153 -2.12 13.57 -1.65
CA GLN A 153 -1.86 14.64 -2.60
C GLN A 153 -1.60 16.01 -1.95
N ASP A 154 -2.26 16.31 -0.83
CA ASP A 154 -1.98 17.55 -0.10
C ASP A 154 -0.62 17.48 0.59
N MET A 155 -0.24 16.33 1.13
CA MET A 155 1.10 16.11 1.68
C MET A 155 2.18 16.19 0.59
N MET A 156 1.96 15.57 -0.57
CA MET A 156 2.82 15.71 -1.75
C MET A 156 3.02 17.18 -2.13
N LYS A 157 1.92 17.95 -2.21
CA LYS A 157 1.96 19.38 -2.53
C LYS A 157 2.72 20.20 -1.48
N ARG A 158 2.50 19.94 -0.18
CA ARG A 158 3.19 20.63 0.92
C ARG A 158 4.70 20.42 0.85
N ASN A 159 5.12 19.21 0.48
CA ASN A 159 6.53 18.85 0.41
C ASN A 159 7.17 19.12 -0.96
N GLY A 160 6.39 19.59 -1.94
CA GLY A 160 6.88 19.87 -3.30
C GLY A 160 7.20 18.62 -4.11
N HIS A 161 6.55 17.48 -3.82
CA HIS A 161 6.71 16.24 -4.56
C HIS A 161 5.60 16.05 -5.58
N ASP A 162 5.98 15.63 -6.78
CA ASP A 162 5.08 15.20 -7.86
C ASP A 162 5.08 13.68 -8.05
N TYR A 163 6.02 12.97 -7.41
CA TYR A 163 6.19 11.53 -7.52
C TYR A 163 6.69 10.92 -6.20
N ILE A 164 6.15 9.76 -5.84
CA ILE A 164 6.59 8.97 -4.69
C ILE A 164 7.29 7.70 -5.18
N ASP A 165 8.54 7.47 -4.79
CA ASP A 165 9.26 6.26 -5.18
C ASP A 165 8.72 5.01 -4.48
N ILE A 166 8.49 5.10 -3.16
CA ILE A 166 7.95 4.03 -2.32
C ILE A 166 6.87 4.63 -1.43
N LEU A 167 5.67 4.08 -1.48
CA LEU A 167 4.57 4.41 -0.58
C LEU A 167 4.25 3.21 0.31
N LYS A 168 4.61 3.27 1.60
CA LYS A 168 4.15 2.32 2.62
C LYS A 168 2.88 2.86 3.28
N THR A 169 1.81 2.08 3.30
CA THR A 169 0.53 2.43 3.95
C THR A 169 0.07 1.31 4.89
N ASP A 170 0.16 1.60 6.17
CA ASP A 170 -0.45 0.86 7.27
C ASP A 170 -1.10 1.90 8.19
N ILE A 171 -2.39 2.17 8.00
CA ILE A 171 -3.06 3.33 8.59
C ILE A 171 -4.42 2.99 9.20
N GLU A 172 -4.59 1.72 9.55
CA GLU A 172 -5.75 1.19 10.27
C GLU A 172 -7.07 1.64 9.65
N TYR A 173 -7.57 0.84 8.72
CA TYR A 173 -8.86 1.03 8.02
C TYR A 173 -8.90 2.19 7.00
N SER A 174 -7.86 3.01 6.90
CA SER A 174 -7.87 4.19 6.00
C SER A 174 -7.16 3.95 4.66
N GLU A 175 -6.54 2.78 4.45
CA GLU A 175 -5.70 2.49 3.27
C GLU A 175 -6.49 2.60 1.97
N TYR A 176 -7.65 1.95 1.92
CA TYR A 176 -8.54 2.01 0.77
C TYR A 176 -8.94 3.47 0.47
N ASN A 177 -9.32 4.24 1.49
CA ASN A 177 -9.80 5.61 1.35
C ASN A 177 -8.70 6.57 0.90
N ALA A 178 -7.52 6.51 1.51
CA ALA A 178 -6.38 7.34 1.17
C ALA A 178 -5.88 7.05 -0.25
N LEU A 179 -5.71 5.77 -0.61
CA LEU A 179 -5.27 5.38 -1.95
C LEU A 179 -6.35 5.69 -3.01
N SER A 180 -7.63 5.51 -2.70
CA SER A 180 -8.74 5.89 -3.60
C SER A 180 -8.77 7.38 -3.88
N SER A 181 -8.57 8.23 -2.86
CA SER A 181 -8.50 9.69 -3.04
C SER A 181 -7.35 10.10 -3.93
N LEU A 182 -6.15 9.54 -3.70
CA LEU A 182 -4.99 9.81 -4.54
C LEU A 182 -5.18 9.30 -5.98
N ASN A 183 -5.77 8.10 -6.14
CA ASN A 183 -6.08 7.55 -7.45
C ASN A 183 -7.01 8.48 -8.22
N GLY A 184 -8.15 8.85 -7.63
CA GLY A 184 -9.12 9.76 -8.24
C GLY A 184 -8.56 11.15 -8.54
N TYR A 185 -7.79 11.74 -7.62
CA TYR A 185 -7.17 13.06 -7.81
C TYR A 185 -6.21 13.12 -9.00
N THR A 186 -5.54 12.01 -9.29
CA THR A 186 -4.50 11.90 -10.32
C THR A 186 -5.00 11.25 -11.63
N LEU A 187 -6.29 10.92 -11.74
CA LEU A 187 -6.90 10.45 -12.99
C LEU A 187 -6.96 11.59 -14.04
N PRO A 188 -7.01 11.28 -15.35
CA PRO A 188 -7.20 12.28 -16.41
C PRO A 188 -8.42 13.15 -16.17
N GLY A 189 -8.24 14.47 -16.24
CA GLY A 189 -9.28 15.45 -15.93
C GLY A 189 -9.42 15.79 -14.44
N GLY A 190 -8.73 15.08 -13.55
CA GLY A 190 -8.55 15.46 -12.15
C GLY A 190 -7.60 16.64 -11.98
N ALA A 191 -7.70 17.35 -10.85
CA ALA A 191 -6.89 18.53 -10.56
C ALA A 191 -5.38 18.22 -10.44
N GLY A 192 -5.02 16.97 -10.12
CA GLY A 192 -3.65 16.49 -10.04
C GLY A 192 -3.24 15.59 -11.21
N ALA A 193 -3.97 15.61 -12.32
CA ALA A 193 -3.63 14.79 -13.48
C ALA A 193 -2.23 15.14 -13.98
N LEU A 194 -1.31 14.18 -13.95
CA LEU A 194 -0.01 14.31 -14.59
C LEU A 194 -0.13 13.97 -16.08
N THR A 195 0.66 14.63 -16.91
CA THR A 195 0.80 14.27 -18.32
C THR A 195 1.57 12.95 -18.42
N SER A 196 0.88 11.87 -18.76
CA SER A 196 1.52 10.61 -19.13
C SER A 196 2.11 10.71 -20.54
N PRO A 197 3.28 10.09 -20.82
CA PRO A 197 3.77 9.90 -22.18
C PRO A 197 2.75 9.19 -23.09
N ASP A 198 1.90 8.34 -22.50
CA ASP A 198 0.73 7.75 -23.15
C ASP A 198 -0.57 8.41 -22.63
N PRO A 199 -1.19 9.33 -23.39
CA PRO A 199 -2.43 9.98 -22.97
C PRO A 199 -3.62 9.02 -22.84
N LEU A 200 -3.52 7.79 -23.34
CA LEU A 200 -4.54 6.74 -23.19
C LEU A 200 -4.31 5.87 -21.94
N LYS A 201 -3.15 6.01 -21.28
CA LYS A 201 -2.76 5.26 -20.07
C LYS A 201 -2.03 6.17 -19.08
N PRO A 202 -2.77 6.94 -18.26
CA PRO A 202 -2.19 7.78 -17.22
C PRO A 202 -1.48 6.93 -16.17
N GLU A 203 -0.18 7.12 -16.01
CA GLU A 203 0.59 6.45 -14.96
C GLU A 203 0.18 6.95 -13.58
N PHE A 204 0.20 6.06 -12.58
CA PHE A 204 0.06 6.45 -11.18
C PHE A 204 1.39 7.04 -10.69
N PRO A 205 1.44 8.20 -9.99
CA PRO A 205 2.69 8.85 -9.62
C PRO A 205 3.39 8.18 -8.43
N ILE A 206 3.43 6.85 -8.46
CA ILE A 206 4.00 6.01 -7.42
C ILE A 206 4.78 4.88 -8.06
N GLY A 207 6.04 4.71 -7.66
CA GLY A 207 6.89 3.63 -8.13
C GLY A 207 6.47 2.26 -7.60
N GLN A 208 6.25 2.17 -6.29
CA GLN A 208 5.79 0.95 -5.63
C GLN A 208 4.95 1.27 -4.39
N ILE A 209 3.89 0.48 -4.17
CA ILE A 209 2.99 0.59 -3.02
C ILE A 209 3.16 -0.66 -2.17
N LEU A 210 3.45 -0.46 -0.89
CA LEU A 210 3.49 -1.46 0.14
C LEU A 210 2.28 -1.19 1.03
N VAL A 211 1.31 -2.10 1.07
CA VAL A 211 0.05 -1.84 1.76
C VAL A 211 -0.37 -3.02 2.61
N GLU A 212 -0.74 -2.74 3.86
CA GLU A 212 -1.48 -3.64 4.72
C GLU A 212 -2.96 -3.29 4.61
N MET A 213 -3.73 -4.14 3.95
CA MET A 213 -5.08 -3.77 3.51
C MET A 213 -6.15 -4.14 4.55
N HIS A 214 -6.64 -3.14 5.28
CA HIS A 214 -7.80 -3.27 6.17
C HIS A 214 -9.10 -2.93 5.43
N ILE A 215 -9.85 -3.95 5.00
CA ILE A 215 -11.12 -3.78 4.27
C ILE A 215 -12.28 -4.48 4.96
N PHE A 216 -13.34 -3.70 5.23
CA PHE A 216 -14.54 -4.19 5.89
C PHE A 216 -15.81 -3.66 5.22
N GLU A 217 -16.84 -4.49 5.13
CA GLU A 217 -18.13 -4.11 4.55
C GLU A 217 -18.80 -2.95 5.33
N ARG A 218 -18.53 -2.82 6.63
CA ARG A 218 -19.00 -1.69 7.46
C ARG A 218 -18.51 -0.31 6.98
N GLN A 219 -17.45 -0.28 6.18
CA GLN A 219 -16.92 0.94 5.56
C GLN A 219 -17.57 1.23 4.20
N GLY A 220 -18.56 0.43 3.77
CA GLY A 220 -19.15 0.50 2.44
C GLY A 220 -18.28 -0.14 1.35
N ILE A 221 -17.20 -0.83 1.73
CA ILE A 221 -16.28 -1.51 0.80
C ILE A 221 -16.78 -2.95 0.64
N THR A 222 -17.51 -3.22 -0.45
CA THR A 222 -17.88 -4.59 -0.82
C THR A 222 -16.76 -5.26 -1.62
N ALA A 223 -16.81 -6.58 -1.76
CA ALA A 223 -15.88 -7.30 -2.64
C ALA A 223 -15.89 -6.76 -4.08
N SER A 224 -17.06 -6.43 -4.63
CA SER A 224 -17.11 -5.86 -5.99
C SER A 224 -16.48 -4.47 -6.05
N VAL A 225 -16.78 -3.60 -5.08
CA VAL A 225 -16.19 -2.26 -4.99
C VAL A 225 -14.66 -2.34 -4.89
N TYR A 226 -14.15 -3.23 -4.05
CA TYR A 226 -12.71 -3.46 -3.93
C TYR A 226 -12.08 -3.96 -5.23
N LEU A 227 -12.71 -4.89 -5.94
CA LEU A 227 -12.18 -5.42 -7.20
C LEU A 227 -12.21 -4.39 -8.34
N ASP A 228 -13.24 -3.53 -8.39
CA ASP A 228 -13.28 -2.42 -9.35
C ASP A 228 -12.20 -1.38 -9.05
N TRP A 229 -12.02 -1.05 -7.77
CA TRP A 229 -10.91 -0.20 -7.33
C TRP A 229 -9.55 -0.81 -7.69
N TRP A 230 -9.35 -2.10 -7.42
CA TRP A 230 -8.12 -2.81 -7.74
C TRP A 230 -7.82 -2.79 -9.25
N GLU A 231 -8.82 -3.08 -10.10
CA GLU A 231 -8.68 -3.00 -11.55
C GLU A 231 -8.42 -1.57 -12.05
N SER A 232 -8.92 -0.55 -11.36
CA SER A 232 -8.58 0.84 -11.67
C SER A 232 -7.10 1.15 -11.43
N MET A 233 -6.48 0.53 -10.43
CA MET A 233 -5.04 0.65 -10.16
C MET A 233 -4.21 -0.13 -11.21
N GLU A 234 -4.67 -1.32 -11.59
CA GLU A 234 -4.05 -2.13 -12.66
C GLU A 234 -4.10 -1.43 -14.02
N PHE A 235 -5.20 -0.75 -14.33
CA PHE A 235 -5.36 0.06 -15.54
C PHE A 235 -4.26 1.14 -15.67
N ARG A 236 -3.76 1.63 -14.53
CA ARG A 236 -2.69 2.64 -14.45
C ARG A 236 -1.29 2.05 -14.41
N GLY A 237 -1.15 0.75 -14.64
CA GLY A 237 0.14 0.06 -14.77
C GLY A 237 0.63 -0.64 -13.51
N LEU A 238 -0.08 -0.54 -12.37
CA LEU A 238 0.31 -1.27 -11.16
C LEU A 238 0.09 -2.78 -11.32
N ARG A 239 0.98 -3.57 -10.72
CA ARG A 239 0.94 -5.03 -10.74
C ARG A 239 1.30 -5.55 -9.36
N ALA A 240 0.51 -6.47 -8.82
CA ALA A 240 0.84 -7.10 -7.55
C ALA A 240 2.02 -8.07 -7.70
N LEU A 241 3.07 -7.79 -6.92
CA LEU A 241 4.36 -8.49 -6.97
C LEU A 241 4.51 -9.54 -5.86
N HIS A 242 4.00 -9.22 -4.68
CA HIS A 242 4.20 -10.03 -3.49
C HIS A 242 3.01 -9.87 -2.54
N ARG A 243 2.79 -10.88 -1.72
CA ARG A 243 1.88 -10.88 -0.58
C ARG A 243 2.56 -11.64 0.53
N GLU A 244 2.85 -10.95 1.63
CA GLU A 244 3.29 -11.61 2.85
C GLU A 244 2.12 -12.38 3.45
N ILE A 245 2.39 -13.59 3.91
CA ILE A 245 1.46 -14.35 4.75
C ILE A 245 2.03 -14.22 6.16
N ASP A 246 1.28 -13.57 7.05
CA ASP A 246 1.69 -13.49 8.44
C ASP A 246 1.75 -14.91 9.03
N THR A 247 2.92 -15.23 9.59
CA THR A 247 3.21 -16.54 10.19
C THR A 247 3.25 -16.48 11.72
N VAL A 248 3.09 -15.28 12.30
CA VAL A 248 2.99 -15.10 13.73
C VAL A 248 1.64 -15.64 14.19
N ALA A 249 1.64 -16.48 15.24
CA ALA A 249 0.44 -17.17 15.67
C ALA A 249 -0.64 -16.16 16.14
N PRO A 250 -1.92 -16.32 15.72
CA PRO A 250 -3.01 -15.38 16.03
C PRO A 250 -3.36 -15.22 17.51
N VAL A 251 -2.68 -15.95 18.41
CA VAL A 251 -2.99 -16.03 19.84
C VAL A 251 -2.90 -14.66 20.52
N TYR A 252 -2.13 -13.71 19.98
CA TYR A 252 -2.02 -12.34 20.51
C TYR A 252 -3.01 -11.34 19.90
N ILE A 253 -3.63 -11.62 18.74
CA ILE A 253 -4.53 -10.68 18.05
C ILE A 253 -5.94 -10.71 18.66
N ALA A 254 -6.37 -11.86 19.21
CA ALA A 254 -7.67 -12.03 19.84
C ALA A 254 -7.86 -11.27 21.17
N GLU A 255 -6.80 -10.69 21.73
CA GLU A 255 -6.89 -9.82 22.92
C GLU A 255 -7.03 -8.34 22.53
N ARG A 256 -6.42 -7.86 21.44
CA ARG A 256 -6.60 -6.46 20.99
C ARG A 256 -8.02 -6.16 20.51
N ALA A 257 -8.66 -7.09 19.81
CA ALA A 257 -10.04 -6.91 19.34
C ALA A 257 -11.09 -6.84 20.46
N ARG A 258 -10.75 -7.19 21.71
CA ARG A 258 -11.66 -7.13 22.86
C ARG A 258 -11.65 -5.81 23.63
N PHE A 259 -10.78 -4.87 23.26
CA PHE A 259 -10.66 -3.57 23.93
C PHE A 259 -11.10 -2.38 23.06
N GLU A 260 -11.66 -2.64 21.87
CA GLU A 260 -12.14 -1.61 20.93
C GLU A 260 -13.64 -1.78 20.53
N GLU A 261 -14.44 -2.40 21.41
CA GLU A 261 -15.91 -2.22 21.44
C GLU A 261 -16.29 -1.21 22.54
#